data_AF-A0A527ZJQ3-F1
#
_entry.id   AF-A0A527ZJQ3-F1
#
_cell.length_a   1.000
_cell.length_b   1.000
_cell.length_c   1.000
_cell.angle_alpha   90.00
_cell.angle_beta   90.00
_cell.angle_gamma   90.00
#
_symmetry.space_group_name_H-M   'P 1'
#
loop_
_entity.id
_entity.type
_entity.pdbx_description
1 polymer ?
#
loop_
_entity_poly.entity_id
_entity_poly.type
_entity_poly.pdbx_seq_one_letter_code
_entity_poly.pdbx_strand_id
1 'polypeptide(L)'
;MPDNRLGRLIPQAIAAFMALTLLVAAPVYAQTPSGSNPTAQAVSEQQLLDELQKIEGRVTLPNTAAGLLEQPQGRDYRGFHEGWLPWIGGIAITGILLLLALFYFYRGRIRTLAPESNVRILRFNALERLTHWMTATAFIILAVTGLNFIFGKRLLMPLIGADAFSTWSIWAKYAHDFVSWAFMLGILVMLVTWIWD
;
A
#
# COMPACT_ATOMS: atom_id res chain seq x y z
N MET A 1 26.29 -37.02 -12.90
CA MET A 1 25.38 -36.23 -12.05
C MET A 1 25.59 -34.77 -12.41
N PRO A 2 24.60 -34.03 -12.92
CA PRO A 2 24.79 -32.62 -13.23
C PRO A 2 24.86 -31.82 -11.92
N ASP A 3 25.90 -31.01 -11.81
CA ASP A 3 26.21 -30.19 -10.63
C ASP A 3 25.08 -29.20 -10.31
N ASN A 4 24.53 -29.27 -9.10
CA ASN A 4 23.46 -28.41 -8.56
C ASN A 4 23.94 -26.99 -8.21
N ARG A 5 24.82 -26.40 -9.04
CA ARG A 5 25.40 -25.07 -8.81
C ARG A 5 24.31 -23.98 -8.80
N LEU A 6 23.29 -24.10 -9.64
CA LEU A 6 22.18 -23.14 -9.71
C LEU A 6 21.34 -23.11 -8.42
N GLY A 7 21.09 -24.24 -7.78
CA GLY A 7 20.34 -24.31 -6.51
C GLY A 7 21.08 -23.70 -5.32
N ARG A 8 22.42 -23.63 -5.38
CA ARG A 8 23.25 -22.92 -4.38
C ARG A 8 23.34 -21.42 -4.61
N LEU A 9 23.17 -20.96 -5.85
CA LEU A 9 23.28 -19.54 -6.21
C LEU A 9 22.02 -18.75 -5.88
N ILE A 10 20.84 -19.38 -5.86
CA ILE A 10 19.56 -18.74 -5.51
C ILE A 10 19.54 -18.23 -4.05
N PRO A 11 19.87 -19.04 -3.02
CA PRO A 11 19.93 -18.54 -1.64
C PRO A 11 21.05 -17.53 -1.44
N GLN A 12 22.14 -17.62 -2.20
CA GLN A 12 23.24 -16.64 -2.18
C GLN A 12 22.84 -15.31 -2.82
N ALA A 13 22.03 -15.33 -3.89
CA ALA A 13 21.49 -14.13 -4.53
C ALA A 13 20.42 -13.45 -3.64
N ILE A 14 19.60 -14.23 -2.94
CA ILE A 14 18.63 -13.71 -1.95
C ILE A 14 19.39 -13.12 -0.74
N ALA A 15 20.42 -13.80 -0.23
CA ALA A 15 21.26 -13.28 0.85
C ALA A 15 22.04 -12.03 0.41
N ALA A 16 22.54 -11.97 -0.83
CA ALA A 16 23.21 -10.79 -1.37
C ALA A 16 22.23 -9.62 -1.59
N PHE A 17 21.01 -9.89 -2.02
CA PHE A 17 19.96 -8.87 -2.17
C PHE A 17 19.49 -8.34 -0.81
N MET A 18 19.33 -9.22 0.19
CA MET A 18 19.04 -8.83 1.59
C MET A 18 20.20 -8.07 2.24
N ALA A 19 21.45 -8.45 1.96
CA ALA A 19 22.62 -7.73 2.44
C ALA A 19 22.76 -6.35 1.76
N LEU A 20 22.42 -6.26 0.46
CA LEU A 20 22.43 -4.99 -0.28
C LEU A 20 21.32 -4.05 0.19
N THR A 21 20.13 -4.56 0.50
CA THR A 21 19.04 -3.74 1.09
C THR A 21 19.34 -3.32 2.53
N LEU A 22 20.06 -4.14 3.31
CA LEU A 22 20.58 -3.77 4.63
C LEU A 22 21.72 -2.72 4.55
N LEU A 23 22.55 -2.74 3.51
CA LEU A 23 23.60 -1.75 3.27
C LEU A 23 23.07 -0.39 2.82
N VAL A 24 21.96 -0.35 2.06
CA VAL A 24 21.26 0.90 1.72
C VAL A 24 20.43 1.43 2.90
N ALA A 25 20.08 0.56 3.86
CA ALA A 25 19.42 0.91 5.12
C ALA A 25 20.38 1.18 6.28
N ALA A 26 21.70 1.26 6.04
CA ALA A 26 22.64 1.71 7.07
C ALA A 26 22.35 3.19 7.37
N PRO A 27 22.06 3.56 8.64
CA PRO A 27 21.86 4.97 8.98
C PRO A 27 23.17 5.69 8.66
N VAL A 28 23.12 6.68 7.78
CA VAL A 28 24.22 7.63 7.60
C VAL A 28 24.40 8.32 8.95
N TYR A 29 25.39 7.87 9.73
CA TYR A 29 25.82 8.59 10.92
C TYR A 29 26.42 9.92 10.44
N ALA A 30 25.62 10.98 10.50
CA ALA A 30 26.12 12.32 10.31
C ALA A 30 27.25 12.56 11.32
N GLN A 31 28.46 12.86 10.84
CA GLN A 31 29.56 13.32 11.69
C GLN A 31 29.22 14.73 12.20
N THR A 32 28.59 14.82 13.36
CA THR A 32 28.43 16.11 14.07
C THR A 32 29.75 16.54 14.68
N PRO A 33 30.24 17.77 14.44
CA PRO A 33 31.34 18.34 15.19
C PRO A 33 30.94 18.44 16.66
N SER A 34 31.83 17.99 17.56
CA SER A 34 31.65 18.07 19.01
C SER A 34 31.40 19.50 19.46
N GLY A 35 30.19 19.75 19.96
CA GLY A 35 29.79 21.03 20.56
C GLY A 35 28.38 21.49 20.15
N SER A 36 27.37 20.61 20.16
CA SER A 36 25.98 21.04 19.97
C SER A 36 25.35 21.36 21.33
N ASN A 37 25.16 22.65 21.61
CA ASN A 37 24.24 23.09 22.65
C ASN A 37 22.81 22.86 22.11
N PRO A 38 22.05 21.85 22.60
CA PRO A 38 20.78 21.44 21.99
C PRO A 38 19.69 22.53 22.06
N THR A 39 19.85 23.55 22.91
CA THR A 39 18.95 24.70 23.01
C THR A 39 19.42 25.93 22.23
N ALA A 40 20.66 25.99 21.75
CA ALA A 40 21.14 27.12 20.93
C ALA A 40 20.54 27.12 19.51
N GLN A 41 20.06 25.96 19.06
CA GLN A 41 19.31 25.78 17.81
C GLN A 41 17.86 25.34 18.06
N ALA A 42 17.39 25.34 19.31
CA ALA A 42 16.00 25.02 19.59
C ALA A 42 15.13 26.17 19.08
N VAL A 43 14.42 25.90 17.98
CA VAL A 43 13.42 26.80 17.42
C VAL A 43 12.42 27.11 18.54
N SER A 44 12.19 28.40 18.80
CA SER A 44 11.20 28.80 19.82
C SER A 44 9.83 28.24 19.44
N GLU A 45 9.02 27.86 20.45
CA GLU A 45 7.67 27.35 20.19
C GLU A 45 6.87 28.34 19.34
N GLN A 46 7.01 29.65 19.60
CA GLN A 46 6.39 30.69 18.78
C GLN A 46 6.87 30.71 17.33
N GLN A 47 8.17 30.53 17.06
CA GLN A 47 8.65 30.37 15.67
C GLN A 47 8.11 29.09 15.03
N LEU A 48 8.02 27.98 15.75
CA LEU A 48 7.42 26.76 15.22
C LEU A 48 5.94 26.97 14.90
N LEU A 49 5.19 27.67 15.76
CA LEU A 49 3.77 27.96 15.56
C LEU A 49 3.52 28.92 14.39
N ASP A 50 4.36 29.95 14.23
CA ASP A 50 4.32 30.89 13.10
C ASP A 50 4.67 30.20 11.78
N GLU A 51 5.75 29.40 11.75
CA GLU A 51 6.19 28.65 10.57
C GLU A 51 5.12 27.64 10.12
N LEU A 52 4.40 27.07 11.09
CA LEU A 52 3.36 26.08 10.86
C LEU A 52 2.02 26.67 10.41
N GLN A 53 1.84 27.99 10.29
CA GLN A 53 0.57 28.62 9.85
C GLN A 53 -0.70 27.99 10.48
N LYS A 54 -0.65 27.77 11.78
CA LYS A 54 -1.78 27.25 12.55
C LYS A 54 -2.93 28.25 12.52
N ILE A 55 -4.13 27.77 12.20
CA ILE A 55 -5.33 28.60 12.35
C ILE A 55 -5.85 28.41 13.77
N GLU A 56 -5.78 29.47 14.56
CA GLU A 56 -6.20 29.48 15.95
C GLU A 56 -7.39 30.42 16.17
N GLY A 57 -8.29 30.01 17.05
CA GLY A 57 -9.42 30.77 17.53
C GLY A 57 -9.24 31.14 19.00
N ARG A 58 -10.08 32.05 19.49
CA ARG A 58 -10.07 32.45 20.89
C ARG A 58 -10.86 31.45 21.73
N VAL A 59 -10.24 30.93 22.79
CA VAL A 59 -10.89 30.07 23.78
C VAL A 59 -10.77 30.66 25.17
N THR A 60 -11.80 30.45 26.00
CA THR A 60 -11.84 30.84 27.41
C THR A 60 -11.52 29.68 28.35
N LEU A 61 -11.29 28.48 27.81
CA LEU A 61 -10.91 27.29 28.56
C LEU A 61 -9.46 27.40 29.03
N PRO A 62 -9.11 26.81 30.20
CA PRO A 62 -7.73 26.71 30.64
C PRO A 62 -6.82 25.96 29.65
N ASN A 63 -7.40 25.05 28.85
CA ASN A 63 -6.70 24.33 27.79
C ASN A 63 -6.60 25.20 26.52
N THR A 64 -5.47 25.88 26.35
CA THR A 64 -5.20 26.76 25.19
C THR A 64 -5.13 26.00 23.87
N ALA A 65 -4.77 24.70 23.88
CA ALA A 65 -4.76 23.87 22.67
C ALA A 65 -6.16 23.67 22.06
N ALA A 66 -7.23 23.88 22.82
CA ALA A 66 -8.59 23.89 22.31
C ALA A 66 -8.86 25.07 21.34
N GLY A 67 -7.99 26.08 21.31
CA GLY A 67 -8.02 27.17 20.34
C GLY A 67 -7.53 26.78 18.96
N LEU A 68 -6.87 25.62 18.78
CA LEU A 68 -6.32 25.21 17.50
C LEU A 68 -7.41 24.63 16.59
N LEU A 69 -7.83 25.42 15.60
CA LEU A 69 -8.95 25.09 14.71
C LEU A 69 -8.54 24.17 13.57
N GLU A 70 -7.39 24.41 12.96
CA GLU A 70 -6.85 23.57 11.89
C GLU A 70 -5.37 23.31 12.08
N GLN A 71 -5.02 22.02 12.16
CA GLN A 71 -3.63 21.56 12.14
C GLN A 71 -3.07 21.66 10.71
N PRO A 72 -1.91 22.27 10.51
CA PRO A 72 -1.31 22.44 9.19
C PRO A 72 -0.96 21.10 8.54
N GLN A 73 -0.52 20.11 9.32
CA GLN A 73 -0.28 18.75 8.80
C GLN A 73 -1.57 18.12 8.25
N GLY A 74 -2.70 18.38 8.89
CA GLY A 74 -4.02 17.94 8.41
C GLY A 74 -4.44 18.67 7.15
N ARG A 75 -4.14 19.99 7.05
CA ARG A 75 -4.37 20.79 5.85
C ARG A 75 -3.55 20.27 4.67
N ASP A 76 -2.26 20.04 4.86
CA ASP A 76 -1.34 19.54 3.84
C ASP A 76 -1.72 18.14 3.39
N TYR A 77 -2.01 17.23 4.33
CA TYR A 77 -2.49 15.90 4.02
C TYR A 77 -3.80 15.95 3.22
N ARG A 78 -4.75 16.80 3.62
CA ARG A 78 -6.00 17.00 2.87
C ARG A 78 -5.73 17.54 1.47
N GLY A 79 -4.80 18.48 1.31
CA GLY A 79 -4.38 19.01 0.02
C GLY A 79 -3.79 17.92 -0.88
N PHE A 80 -2.96 17.04 -0.34
CA PHE A 80 -2.45 15.87 -1.05
C PHE A 80 -3.55 14.86 -1.39
N HIS A 81 -4.37 14.49 -0.40
CA HIS A 81 -5.39 13.45 -0.51
C HIS A 81 -6.53 13.85 -1.46
N GLU A 82 -6.95 15.11 -1.44
CA GLU A 82 -7.98 15.65 -2.34
C GLU A 82 -7.38 16.28 -3.62
N GLY A 83 -6.08 16.47 -3.69
CA GLY A 83 -5.41 16.95 -4.90
C GLY A 83 -4.79 15.79 -5.68
N TRP A 84 -3.58 15.45 -5.27
CA TRP A 84 -2.65 14.58 -5.99
C TRP A 84 -2.98 13.10 -5.91
N LEU A 85 -3.45 12.59 -4.77
CA LEU A 85 -3.62 11.16 -4.55
C LEU A 85 -4.52 10.48 -5.61
N PRO A 86 -5.68 11.04 -6.00
CA PRO A 86 -6.54 10.41 -7.00
C PRO A 86 -5.94 10.50 -8.41
N TRP A 87 -5.15 11.54 -8.71
CA TRP A 87 -4.42 11.62 -9.98
C TRP A 87 -3.35 10.53 -10.07
N ILE A 88 -2.52 10.40 -9.04
CA ILE A 88 -1.48 9.36 -8.96
C ILE A 88 -2.12 7.97 -9.06
N GLY A 89 -3.17 7.72 -8.26
CA GLY A 89 -3.88 6.45 -8.29
C GLY A 89 -4.53 6.17 -9.65
N GLY A 90 -5.17 7.16 -10.25
CA GLY A 90 -5.84 7.03 -11.55
C GLY A 90 -4.86 6.73 -12.68
N ILE A 91 -3.71 7.41 -12.70
CA ILE A 91 -2.62 7.16 -13.66
C ILE A 91 -2.02 5.77 -13.42
N ALA A 92 -1.75 5.38 -12.18
CA ALA A 92 -1.16 4.07 -11.87
C ALA A 92 -2.07 2.92 -12.32
N ILE A 93 -3.36 2.98 -11.97
CA ILE A 93 -4.34 1.94 -12.30
C ILE A 93 -4.60 1.88 -13.80
N THR A 94 -4.88 3.01 -14.44
CA THR A 94 -5.14 3.05 -15.88
C THR A 94 -3.88 2.69 -16.67
N GLY A 95 -2.72 3.14 -16.20
CA GLY A 95 -1.42 2.85 -16.77
C GLY A 95 -1.11 1.35 -16.77
N ILE A 96 -1.30 0.66 -15.64
CA ILE A 96 -1.05 -0.79 -15.61
C ILE A 96 -2.04 -1.57 -16.48
N LEU A 97 -3.32 -1.17 -16.49
CA LEU A 97 -4.32 -1.79 -17.36
C LEU A 97 -3.98 -1.60 -18.85
N LEU A 98 -3.55 -0.40 -19.23
CA LEU A 98 -3.13 -0.08 -20.59
C LEU A 98 -1.87 -0.85 -20.98
N LEU A 99 -0.88 -0.95 -20.07
CA LEU A 99 0.32 -1.77 -20.29
C LEU A 99 -0.03 -3.24 -20.50
N LEU A 100 -0.90 -3.82 -19.67
CA LEU A 100 -1.36 -5.20 -19.82
C LEU A 100 -2.13 -5.40 -21.14
N ALA A 101 -2.98 -4.46 -21.53
CA ALA A 101 -3.72 -4.52 -22.79
C ALA A 101 -2.77 -4.45 -24.00
N LEU A 102 -1.81 -3.51 -24.00
CA LEU A 102 -0.80 -3.40 -25.05
C LEU A 102 0.05 -4.67 -25.15
N PHE A 103 0.50 -5.20 -24.01
CA PHE A 103 1.24 -6.45 -23.96
C PHE A 103 0.43 -7.60 -24.57
N TYR A 104 -0.86 -7.71 -24.23
CA TYR A 104 -1.74 -8.72 -24.78
C TYR A 104 -1.89 -8.60 -26.30
N PHE A 105 -2.09 -7.39 -26.84
CA PHE A 105 -2.21 -7.18 -28.29
C PHE A 105 -0.91 -7.43 -29.03
N TYR A 106 0.24 -7.09 -28.43
CA TYR A 106 1.55 -7.34 -29.01
C TYR A 106 1.91 -8.84 -29.01
N ARG A 107 1.73 -9.52 -27.87
CA ARG A 107 2.15 -10.92 -27.72
C ARG A 107 1.14 -11.93 -28.28
N GLY A 108 -0.14 -11.56 -28.30
CA GLY A 108 -1.26 -12.43 -28.64
C GLY A 108 -1.59 -13.45 -27.54
N ARG A 109 -2.57 -14.31 -27.83
CA ARG A 109 -2.99 -15.41 -26.93
C ARG A 109 -1.95 -16.53 -26.94
N ILE A 110 -1.47 -16.94 -25.76
CA ILE A 110 -0.65 -18.14 -25.60
C ILE A 110 -1.57 -19.36 -25.76
N ARG A 111 -1.40 -20.10 -26.86
CA ARG A 111 -2.13 -21.33 -27.14
C ARG A 111 -1.34 -22.54 -26.68
N THR A 112 -2.03 -23.56 -26.20
CA THR A 112 -1.44 -24.88 -26.01
C THR A 112 -1.06 -25.46 -27.39
N LEU A 113 0.17 -25.95 -27.52
CA LEU A 113 0.68 -26.54 -28.76
C LEU A 113 0.14 -27.95 -29.02
N ALA A 114 -0.22 -28.67 -27.95
CA ALA A 114 -0.67 -30.05 -28.00
C ALA A 114 -2.13 -30.17 -27.50
N PRO A 115 -2.88 -31.20 -27.97
CA PRO A 115 -4.17 -31.56 -27.41
C PRO A 115 -4.07 -31.92 -25.92
N GLU A 116 -5.13 -31.66 -25.16
CA GLU A 116 -5.22 -32.02 -23.74
C GLU A 116 -5.06 -33.53 -23.55
N SER A 117 -4.16 -33.95 -22.64
CA SER A 117 -3.72 -35.35 -22.52
C SER A 117 -4.73 -36.28 -21.82
N ASN A 118 -5.91 -35.79 -21.44
CA ASN A 118 -6.93 -36.47 -20.61
C ASN A 118 -6.45 -37.07 -19.28
N VAL A 119 -5.17 -36.91 -18.95
CA VAL A 119 -4.55 -37.33 -17.68
C VAL A 119 -4.38 -36.10 -16.80
N ARG A 120 -4.98 -36.10 -15.62
CA ARG A 120 -4.86 -35.01 -14.66
C ARG A 120 -3.79 -35.33 -13.64
N ILE A 121 -2.88 -34.39 -13.42
CA ILE A 121 -1.91 -34.43 -12.32
C ILE A 121 -2.32 -33.44 -11.23
N LEU A 122 -2.06 -33.79 -9.97
CA LEU A 122 -2.29 -32.88 -8.86
C LEU A 122 -1.16 -31.84 -8.84
N ARG A 123 -1.41 -30.68 -9.45
CA ARG A 123 -0.44 -29.57 -9.46
C ARG A 123 -0.45 -28.74 -8.18
N PHE A 124 -1.62 -28.52 -7.61
CA PHE A 124 -1.81 -27.74 -6.39
C PHE A 124 -2.66 -28.52 -5.40
N ASN A 125 -2.22 -28.63 -4.16
CA ASN A 125 -2.91 -29.30 -3.07
C ASN A 125 -4.12 -28.48 -2.57
N ALA A 126 -4.88 -29.03 -1.61
CA ALA A 126 -6.08 -28.36 -1.10
C ALA A 126 -5.77 -27.07 -0.31
N LEU A 127 -4.67 -27.05 0.44
CA LEU A 127 -4.22 -25.90 1.22
C LEU A 127 -3.83 -24.74 0.32
N GLU A 128 -3.02 -24.99 -0.71
CA GLU A 128 -2.61 -23.97 -1.69
C GLU A 128 -3.81 -23.33 -2.39
N ARG A 129 -4.79 -24.16 -2.80
CA ARG A 129 -6.02 -23.66 -3.41
C ARG A 129 -6.85 -22.84 -2.42
N LEU A 130 -6.99 -23.29 -1.17
CA LEU A 130 -7.73 -22.56 -0.15
C LEU A 130 -7.09 -21.20 0.12
N THR A 131 -5.77 -21.17 0.32
CA THR A 131 -5.02 -19.93 0.52
C THR A 131 -5.18 -19.02 -0.71
N HIS A 132 -5.10 -19.57 -1.93
CA HIS A 132 -5.33 -18.80 -3.15
C HIS A 132 -6.70 -18.14 -3.20
N TRP A 133 -7.77 -18.91 -3.00
CA TRP A 133 -9.12 -18.37 -3.08
C TRP A 133 -9.44 -17.40 -1.95
N MET A 134 -8.93 -17.66 -0.74
CA MET A 134 -9.06 -16.74 0.39
C MET A 134 -8.36 -15.41 0.10
N THR A 135 -7.08 -15.44 -0.30
CA THR A 135 -6.31 -14.23 -0.64
C THR A 135 -6.90 -13.48 -1.83
N ALA A 136 -7.31 -14.19 -2.89
CA ALA A 136 -7.89 -13.57 -4.09
C ALA A 136 -9.22 -12.87 -3.78
N THR A 137 -10.09 -13.50 -3.00
CA THR A 137 -11.37 -12.90 -2.60
C THR A 137 -11.14 -11.69 -1.70
N ALA A 138 -10.22 -11.81 -0.74
CA ALA A 138 -9.85 -10.72 0.14
C ALA A 138 -9.26 -9.52 -0.66
N PHE A 139 -8.39 -9.80 -1.64
CA PHE A 139 -7.85 -8.79 -2.54
C PHE A 139 -8.95 -8.04 -3.30
N ILE A 140 -9.94 -8.74 -3.86
CA ILE A 140 -11.04 -8.11 -4.62
C ILE A 140 -11.83 -7.18 -3.70
N ILE A 141 -12.18 -7.62 -2.50
CA ILE A 141 -12.90 -6.79 -1.52
C ILE A 141 -12.07 -5.55 -1.16
N LEU A 142 -10.79 -5.72 -0.85
CA LEU A 142 -9.88 -4.63 -0.52
C LEU A 142 -9.69 -3.64 -1.68
N ALA A 143 -9.59 -4.15 -2.91
CA ALA A 143 -9.44 -3.33 -4.11
C ALA A 143 -10.70 -2.47 -4.34
N VAL A 144 -11.89 -3.07 -4.26
CA VAL A 144 -13.16 -2.34 -4.44
C VAL A 144 -13.36 -1.28 -3.35
N THR A 145 -13.10 -1.63 -2.10
CA THR A 145 -13.24 -0.70 -0.98
C THR A 145 -12.15 0.38 -0.97
N GLY A 146 -10.91 0.05 -1.35
CA GLY A 146 -9.84 1.04 -1.53
C GLY A 146 -10.12 2.02 -2.67
N LEU A 147 -10.68 1.53 -3.79
CA LEU A 147 -11.17 2.39 -4.87
C LEU A 147 -12.28 3.34 -4.37
N ASN A 148 -13.17 2.87 -3.50
CA ASN A 148 -14.18 3.72 -2.88
C ASN A 148 -13.57 4.86 -2.05
N PHE A 149 -12.51 4.60 -1.26
CA PHE A 149 -11.90 5.66 -0.44
C PHE A 149 -11.19 6.73 -1.26
N ILE A 150 -10.52 6.35 -2.35
CA ILE A 150 -9.78 7.31 -3.18
C ILE A 150 -10.71 8.03 -4.17
N PHE A 151 -11.62 7.30 -4.82
CA PHE A 151 -12.42 7.81 -5.94
C PHE A 151 -13.91 7.91 -5.67
N GLY A 152 -14.42 7.23 -4.64
CA GLY A 152 -15.86 7.07 -4.41
C GLY A 152 -16.60 8.39 -4.27
N LYS A 153 -16.03 9.37 -3.58
CA LYS A 153 -16.64 10.71 -3.45
C LYS A 153 -16.80 11.43 -4.80
N ARG A 154 -15.91 11.20 -5.76
CA ARG A 154 -15.91 11.88 -7.08
C ARG A 154 -16.71 11.13 -8.12
N LEU A 155 -16.64 9.80 -8.09
CA LEU A 155 -17.20 8.96 -9.14
C LEU A 155 -18.51 8.31 -8.69
N LEU A 156 -18.56 7.77 -7.47
CA LEU A 156 -19.70 6.97 -7.01
C LEU A 156 -20.79 7.83 -6.37
N MET A 157 -20.43 8.76 -5.47
CA MET A 157 -21.39 9.63 -4.77
C MET A 157 -22.32 10.41 -5.71
N PRO A 158 -21.86 11.00 -6.82
CA PRO A 158 -22.76 11.69 -7.75
C PRO A 158 -23.75 10.77 -8.46
N LEU A 159 -23.44 9.47 -8.57
CA LEU A 159 -24.27 8.49 -9.27
C LEU A 159 -25.37 7.91 -8.39
N ILE A 160 -25.07 7.66 -7.10
CA ILE A 160 -25.99 6.98 -6.18
C ILE A 160 -26.59 7.89 -5.10
N GLY A 161 -26.11 9.13 -4.98
CA GLY A 161 -26.51 10.09 -3.94
C GLY A 161 -25.74 9.95 -2.63
N ALA A 162 -25.78 11.01 -1.82
CA ALA A 162 -25.00 11.13 -0.58
C ALA A 162 -25.37 10.07 0.48
N ASP A 163 -26.66 9.79 0.68
CA ASP A 163 -27.13 8.85 1.71
C ASP A 163 -26.75 7.40 1.39
N ALA A 164 -26.92 6.99 0.12
CA ALA A 164 -26.51 5.68 -0.35
C ALA A 164 -24.98 5.53 -0.32
N PHE A 165 -24.25 6.57 -0.72
CA PHE A 165 -22.79 6.58 -0.65
C PHE A 165 -22.26 6.51 0.79
N SER A 166 -22.90 7.22 1.73
CA SER A 166 -22.56 7.16 3.15
C SER A 166 -22.73 5.74 3.69
N THR A 167 -23.89 5.14 3.44
CA THR A 167 -24.18 3.75 3.81
C THR A 167 -23.16 2.78 3.22
N TRP A 168 -22.90 2.88 1.91
CA TRP A 168 -21.90 2.06 1.23
C TRP A 168 -20.50 2.24 1.83
N SER A 169 -20.09 3.47 2.12
CA SER A 169 -18.75 3.77 2.64
C SER A 169 -18.55 3.26 4.07
N ILE A 170 -19.61 3.22 4.89
CA ILE A 170 -19.57 2.59 6.22
C ILE A 170 -19.29 1.09 6.08
N TRP A 171 -20.02 0.39 5.21
CA TRP A 171 -19.78 -1.03 4.94
C TRP A 171 -18.41 -1.28 4.33
N ALA A 172 -17.98 -0.43 3.40
CA ALA A 172 -16.67 -0.50 2.78
C ALA A 172 -15.55 -0.37 3.82
N LYS A 173 -15.69 0.53 4.80
CA LYS A 173 -14.74 0.66 5.93
C LYS A 173 -14.62 -0.63 6.72
N TYR A 174 -15.74 -1.17 7.20
CA TYR A 174 -15.70 -2.41 7.97
C TYR A 174 -15.12 -3.57 7.16
N ALA A 175 -15.55 -3.72 5.91
CA ALA A 175 -15.02 -4.75 5.03
C ALA A 175 -13.51 -4.58 4.82
N HIS A 176 -13.01 -3.37 4.55
CA HIS A 176 -11.60 -3.12 4.33
C HIS A 176 -10.75 -3.43 5.57
N ASP A 177 -11.16 -2.90 6.73
CA ASP A 177 -10.42 -3.04 7.98
C ASP A 177 -10.32 -4.50 8.41
N PHE A 178 -11.43 -5.26 8.38
CA PHE A 178 -11.44 -6.64 8.85
C PHE A 178 -10.88 -7.64 7.82
N VAL A 179 -11.16 -7.46 6.53
CA VAL A 179 -10.69 -8.39 5.48
C VAL A 179 -9.19 -8.22 5.22
N SER A 180 -8.61 -7.06 5.54
CA SER A 180 -7.16 -6.82 5.45
C SER A 180 -6.34 -7.87 6.22
N TRP A 181 -6.82 -8.29 7.40
CA TRP A 181 -6.17 -9.33 8.21
C TRP A 181 -6.13 -10.68 7.51
N ALA A 182 -7.24 -11.08 6.89
CA ALA A 182 -7.30 -12.32 6.12
C ALA A 182 -6.36 -12.26 4.91
N PHE A 183 -6.31 -11.13 4.21
CA PHE A 183 -5.39 -10.93 3.08
C PHE A 183 -3.93 -11.01 3.51
N MET A 184 -3.53 -10.30 4.57
CA MET A 184 -2.16 -10.33 5.08
C MET A 184 -1.73 -11.74 5.50
N LEU A 185 -2.59 -12.46 6.22
CA LEU A 185 -2.35 -13.85 6.59
C LEU A 185 -2.23 -14.74 5.34
N GLY A 186 -3.12 -14.58 4.37
CA GLY A 186 -3.10 -15.33 3.13
C GLY A 186 -1.81 -15.13 2.32
N ILE A 187 -1.31 -13.90 2.22
CA ILE A 187 -0.02 -13.58 1.59
C ILE A 187 1.14 -14.23 2.36
N LEU A 188 1.14 -14.14 3.69
CA LEU A 188 2.18 -14.76 4.52
C LEU A 188 2.21 -16.29 4.32
N VAL A 189 1.05 -16.94 4.33
CA VAL A 189 0.94 -18.38 4.09
C VAL A 189 1.44 -18.74 2.70
N MET A 190 1.02 -18.02 1.64
CA MET A 190 1.51 -18.24 0.28
C MET A 190 3.03 -18.13 0.18
N LEU A 191 3.60 -17.08 0.76
CA LEU A 191 5.03 -16.84 0.75
C LEU A 191 5.78 -18.01 1.39
N VAL A 192 5.32 -18.47 2.57
CA VAL A 192 5.95 -19.59 3.27
C VAL A 192 5.82 -20.88 2.47
N THR A 193 4.63 -21.19 1.93
CA THR A 193 4.43 -22.43 1.16
C THR A 193 5.30 -22.46 -0.10
N TRP A 194 5.37 -21.36 -0.84
CA TRP A 194 6.08 -21.33 -2.12
C TRP A 194 7.60 -21.17 -2.02
N ILE A 195 8.11 -20.65 -0.90
CA ILE A 195 9.55 -20.63 -0.64
C ILE A 195 10.02 -21.99 -0.12
N TRP A 196 9.16 -22.71 0.61
CA TRP A 196 9.49 -23.99 1.19
C TRP A 196 9.39 -25.16 0.20
N ASP A 197 8.42 -25.09 -0.73
CA ASP A 197 8.27 -26.05 -1.85
C ASP A 197 9.38 -25.91 -2.89
#